data_AF-F2L6J1-F1
#
_entry.id   AF-F2L6J1-F1
#
_cell.length_a   1.000
_cell.length_b   1.000
_cell.length_c   1.000
_cell.angle_alpha   90.00
_cell.angle_beta   90.00
_cell.angle_gamma   90.00
#
_symmetry.space_group_name_H-M   'P 1'
#
loop_
_entity.id
_entity.type
_entity.pdbx_description
1 polymer ?
#
loop_
_entity_poly.entity_id
_entity_poly.type
_entity_poly.pdbx_seq_one_letter_code
_entity_poly.pdbx_strand_id
1 'polypeptide(L)'
;MLVQKIAAMDCEGGNCPNTYATDRGTVVVQGDLVKDNSHAVVVPSELLRRHAAAIGHGNWAGPAEQLPGDRVLVRGRQVTDSDVLQAIGAPANENLIEIGEVVAA
;
A
#
# COMPACT_ATOMS: atom_id res chain seq x y z
N MET A 1 9.63 12.12 -5.02
CA MET A 1 9.78 10.68 -5.35
C MET A 1 8.88 10.36 -6.53
N LEU A 2 9.28 9.54 -7.51
CA LEU A 2 8.35 9.08 -8.55
C LEU A 2 7.61 7.82 -8.08
N VAL A 3 6.35 7.68 -8.51
CA VAL A 3 5.53 6.48 -8.23
C VAL A 3 4.91 5.93 -9.50
N GLN A 4 4.95 4.61 -9.66
CA GLN A 4 4.29 3.88 -10.74
C GLN A 4 3.36 2.83 -10.14
N LYS A 5 2.08 2.85 -10.53
CA LYS A 5 1.10 1.90 -10.01
C LYS A 5 1.45 0.46 -10.42
N ILE A 6 1.42 -0.46 -9.46
CA ILE A 6 1.65 -1.90 -9.64
C ILE A 6 0.32 -2.65 -9.64
N ALA A 7 -0.48 -2.45 -8.60
CA ALA A 7 -1.76 -3.15 -8.43
C ALA A 7 -2.83 -2.21 -7.88
N ALA A 8 -4.08 -2.49 -8.25
CA ALA A 8 -5.27 -1.76 -7.84
C ALA A 8 -6.41 -2.72 -7.51
N MET A 9 -7.31 -2.26 -6.65
CA MET A 9 -8.64 -2.82 -6.46
C MET A 9 -9.69 -1.81 -6.90
N ASP A 10 -10.92 -2.29 -7.07
CA ASP A 10 -12.05 -1.41 -7.31
C ASP A 10 -12.29 -0.48 -6.10
N CYS A 11 -12.78 0.71 -6.40
CA CYS A 11 -13.10 1.71 -5.39
C CYS A 11 -14.47 1.39 -4.77
N GLU A 12 -14.48 0.71 -3.63
CA GLU A 12 -15.71 0.43 -2.89
C GLU A 12 -15.80 1.33 -1.65
N GLY A 13 -16.95 1.98 -1.46
CA GLY A 13 -17.19 2.84 -0.28
C GLY A 13 -16.26 4.05 -0.19
N GLY A 14 -15.62 4.47 -1.28
CA GLY A 14 -14.65 5.56 -1.29
C GLY A 14 -13.24 5.16 -0.83
N ASN A 15 -12.94 3.86 -0.75
CA ASN A 15 -11.59 3.34 -0.57
C ASN A 15 -11.10 2.71 -1.88
N CYS A 16 -9.98 3.22 -2.42
CA CYS A 16 -9.35 2.79 -3.66
C CYS A 16 -7.94 2.24 -3.37
N PRO A 17 -7.82 1.06 -2.75
CA PRO A 17 -6.53 0.60 -2.27
C PRO A 17 -5.63 0.20 -3.45
N ASN A 18 -4.41 0.74 -3.46
CA ASN A 18 -3.44 0.60 -4.54
C ASN A 18 -2.03 0.33 -4.00
N THR A 19 -1.16 -0.24 -4.83
CA THR A 19 0.28 -0.29 -4.57
C THR A 19 1.06 0.36 -5.70
N TYR A 20 2.21 0.95 -5.38
CA TYR A 20 3.05 1.66 -6.31
C TYR A 20 4.52 1.30 -6.10
N ALA A 21 5.25 1.08 -7.18
CA ALA A 21 6.71 1.08 -7.19
C ALA A 21 7.20 2.51 -7.07
N THR A 22 8.30 2.73 -6.37
CA THR A 22 9.02 3.99 -6.39
C THR A 22 10.31 3.87 -7.22
N ASP A 23 10.87 5.00 -7.63
CA ASP A 23 12.20 5.09 -8.24
C ASP A 23 13.36 4.74 -7.28
N ARG A 24 13.06 4.46 -6.00
CA ARG A 24 14.04 4.11 -4.96
C ARG A 24 14.03 2.61 -4.60
N GLY A 25 13.26 1.79 -5.33
CA GLY A 25 13.11 0.36 -5.02
C GLY A 25 12.23 0.07 -3.80
N THR A 26 11.45 1.05 -3.36
CA THR A 26 10.46 0.90 -2.28
C THR A 26 9.06 0.74 -2.84
N VAL A 27 8.10 0.37 -1.98
CA VAL A 27 6.69 0.25 -2.34
C VAL A 27 5.85 1.23 -1.53
N VAL A 28 5.03 2.04 -2.20
CA VAL A 28 3.98 2.82 -1.54
C VAL A 28 2.68 2.01 -1.55
N VAL A 29 2.02 1.95 -0.40
CA VAL A 29 0.71 1.30 -0.22
C VAL A 29 -0.31 2.35 0.18
N GLN A 30 -1.38 2.41 -0.60
CA GLN A 30 -2.57 3.21 -0.36
C GLN A 30 -3.66 2.31 0.24
N GLY A 31 -4.23 2.73 1.37
CA GLY A 31 -5.32 2.00 2.01
C GLY A 31 -5.98 2.81 3.11
N ASP A 32 -6.91 2.17 3.84
CA ASP A 32 -7.69 2.84 4.87
C ASP A 32 -6.78 3.39 5.98
N LEU A 33 -7.08 4.61 6.40
CA LEU A 33 -6.42 5.24 7.53
C LEU A 33 -6.72 4.46 8.82
N VAL A 34 -5.67 4.19 9.59
CA VAL A 34 -5.79 3.58 10.92
C VAL A 34 -5.79 4.70 11.95
N LYS A 35 -6.89 4.79 12.72
CA LYS A 35 -7.03 5.80 13.78
C LYS A 35 -5.84 5.71 14.75
N ASP A 36 -5.25 6.87 15.06
CA ASP A 36 -4.11 7.02 15.98
C ASP A 36 -2.82 6.28 15.54
N ASN A 37 -2.72 5.85 14.27
CA ASN A 37 -1.53 5.19 13.73
C ASN A 37 -1.29 5.54 12.25
N SER A 38 -0.51 6.58 11.98
CA SER A 38 -0.16 7.00 10.61
C SER A 38 0.90 6.11 9.93
N HIS A 39 1.48 5.17 10.66
CA HIS A 39 2.50 4.22 10.18
C HIS A 39 1.90 2.90 9.68
N ALA A 40 0.59 2.87 9.48
CA ALA A 40 -0.10 1.71 8.94
C ALA A 40 -1.27 2.10 8.04
N VAL A 41 -1.65 1.14 7.19
CA VAL A 41 -2.88 1.16 6.40
C VAL A 41 -3.56 -0.19 6.49
N VAL A 42 -4.87 -0.23 6.30
CA VAL A 42 -5.59 -1.49 6.11
C VAL A 42 -6.00 -1.63 4.65
N VAL A 43 -5.64 -2.75 4.03
CA VAL A 43 -6.01 -3.08 2.65
C VAL A 43 -6.65 -4.46 2.57
N PRO A 44 -7.36 -4.79 1.48
CA PRO A 44 -7.70 -6.17 1.17
C PRO A 44 -6.44 -7.01 0.92
N SER A 45 -6.39 -8.23 1.46
CA SER A 45 -5.35 -9.24 1.21
C SER A 45 -5.13 -9.51 -0.27
N GLU A 46 -6.21 -9.44 -1.06
CA GLU A 46 -6.17 -9.60 -2.51
C GLU A 46 -5.29 -8.55 -3.21
N LEU A 47 -5.23 -7.32 -2.69
CA LEU A 47 -4.34 -6.30 -3.26
C LEU A 47 -2.87 -6.73 -3.17
N LEU A 48 -2.47 -7.33 -2.05
CA LEU A 48 -1.10 -7.79 -1.85
C LEU A 48 -0.76 -9.02 -2.72
N ARG A 49 -1.74 -9.91 -2.95
CA ARG A 49 -1.60 -11.02 -3.91
C ARG A 49 -1.42 -10.52 -5.33
N ARG A 50 -2.24 -9.55 -5.78
CA ARG A 50 -2.12 -8.93 -7.10
C ARG A 50 -0.79 -8.21 -7.27
N HIS A 51 -0.34 -7.50 -6.24
CA HIS A 51 0.99 -6.89 -6.24
C HIS A 51 2.08 -7.93 -6.48
N ALA A 52 2.12 -9.00 -5.68
CA ALA A 52 3.14 -10.04 -5.79
C ALA A 52 3.14 -10.68 -7.19
N ALA A 53 1.95 -11.03 -7.70
CA ALA A 53 1.81 -11.58 -9.05
C ALA A 53 2.31 -10.62 -10.14
N ALA A 54 2.01 -9.32 -10.02
CA ALA A 54 2.42 -8.30 -11.00
C ALA A 54 3.95 -8.12 -11.07
N ILE A 55 4.67 -8.41 -9.98
CA ILE A 55 6.14 -8.38 -9.94
C ILE A 55 6.79 -9.76 -10.07
N GLY A 56 6.01 -10.80 -10.41
CA GLY A 56 6.51 -12.16 -10.61
C GLY A 56 6.88 -12.91 -9.32
N HIS A 57 6.39 -12.45 -8.17
CA HIS A 57 6.60 -13.09 -6.87
C HIS A 57 5.42 -13.99 -6.49
N GLY A 58 5.70 -15.06 -5.72
CA GLY A 58 4.65 -15.97 -5.25
C GLY A 58 3.76 -15.38 -4.15
N ASN A 59 4.31 -14.50 -3.30
CA ASN A 59 3.61 -13.88 -2.17
C ASN A 59 4.16 -12.48 -1.88
N TRP A 60 3.38 -11.69 -1.13
CA TRP A 60 3.82 -10.43 -0.56
C TRP A 60 4.86 -10.67 0.54
N ALA A 61 6.02 -9.99 0.46
CA ALA A 61 7.11 -10.16 1.42
C ALA A 61 7.29 -8.96 2.39
N GLY A 62 6.44 -7.94 2.29
CA GLY A 62 6.47 -6.79 3.20
C GLY A 62 5.78 -7.07 4.55
N PRO A 63 5.95 -6.19 5.55
CA PRO A 63 5.34 -6.33 6.87
C PRO A 63 3.81 -6.20 6.79
N ALA A 64 3.11 -7.33 6.90
CA ALA A 64 1.66 -7.41 6.93
C ALA A 64 1.17 -8.33 8.05
N GLU A 65 0.09 -7.93 8.71
CA GLU A 65 -0.59 -8.67 9.78
C GLU A 65 -2.03 -8.97 9.33
N GLN A 66 -2.43 -10.24 9.38
CA GLN A 66 -3.78 -10.66 9.00
C GLN A 66 -4.79 -10.16 10.04
N LEU A 67 -5.80 -9.42 9.57
CA LEU A 67 -6.95 -9.02 10.38
C LEU A 67 -8.11 -10.02 10.14
N PRO A 68 -9.20 -9.97 10.94
CA PRO A 68 -10.39 -10.75 10.65
C PRO A 68 -10.92 -10.51 9.23
N GLY A 69 -11.37 -11.58 8.57
CA GLY A 69 -11.87 -11.53 7.20
C GLY A 69 -10.75 -11.47 6.16
N ASP A 70 -10.95 -10.69 5.10
CA ASP A 70 -10.06 -10.58 3.95
C ASP A 70 -9.10 -9.39 4.04
N ARG A 71 -9.00 -8.76 5.22
CA ARG A 71 -8.26 -7.51 5.44
C ARG A 71 -6.89 -7.77 6.06
N VAL A 72 -5.91 -6.94 5.72
CA VAL A 72 -4.55 -7.00 6.27
C VAL A 72 -4.11 -5.61 6.70
N LEU A 73 -3.46 -5.53 7.85
CA LEU A 73 -2.78 -4.34 8.32
C LEU A 73 -1.35 -4.34 7.77
N VAL A 74 -0.99 -3.33 7.00
CA VAL A 74 0.36 -3.18 6.45
C VAL A 74 1.05 -2.05 7.18
N ARG A 75 2.30 -2.25 7.61
CA ARG A 75 3.07 -1.27 8.38
C ARG A 75 4.20 -0.67 7.55
N GLY A 76 4.49 0.61 7.74
CA GLY A 76 5.55 1.29 7.01
C GLY A 76 5.82 2.68 7.56
N ARG A 77 6.58 3.47 6.79
CA ARG A 77 6.80 4.89 7.08
C ARG A 77 5.69 5.69 6.42
N GLN A 78 5.08 6.63 7.14
CA GLN A 78 4.12 7.52 6.50
C GLN A 78 4.78 8.27 5.34
N VAL A 79 4.11 8.30 4.19
CA VAL A 79 4.54 9.15 3.07
C VAL A 79 4.22 10.60 3.42
N THR A 80 5.24 11.45 3.43
CA THR A 80 5.10 12.90 3.67
C THR A 80 5.59 13.74 2.48
N ASP A 81 6.06 13.09 1.40
CA ASP A 81 6.51 13.74 0.17
C ASP A 81 5.30 14.34 -0.56
N SER A 82 5.24 15.68 -0.63
CA SER A 82 4.09 16.42 -1.18
C SER A 82 3.79 16.07 -2.63
N ASP A 83 4.83 15.78 -3.42
CA ASP A 83 4.66 15.48 -4.84
C ASP A 83 3.97 14.11 -5.00
N VAL A 84 4.30 13.15 -4.14
CA VAL A 84 3.64 11.83 -4.11
C VAL A 84 2.22 11.93 -3.60
N LEU A 85 2.01 12.69 -2.52
CA LEU A 85 0.68 12.92 -1.98
C LEU A 85 -0.24 13.56 -3.04
N GLN A 86 0.26 14.57 -3.77
CA GLN A 86 -0.49 15.23 -4.84
C GLN A 86 -0.71 14.32 -6.06
N ALA A 87 0.31 13.56 -6.47
CA ALA A 87 0.22 12.67 -7.62
C ALA A 87 -0.76 11.51 -7.40
N ILE A 88 -0.78 10.93 -6.20
CA ILE A 88 -1.71 9.85 -5.87
C ILE A 88 -3.11 10.40 -5.58
N GLY A 89 -3.21 11.55 -4.91
CA GLY A 89 -4.50 12.19 -4.63
C GLY A 89 -5.43 11.32 -3.79
N ALA A 90 -4.89 10.60 -2.80
CA ALA A 90 -5.67 9.72 -1.94
C ALA A 90 -6.78 10.50 -1.20
N PRO A 91 -7.99 9.94 -1.06
CA PRO A 91 -9.08 10.59 -0.33
C PRO A 91 -8.76 10.68 1.17
N ALA A 92 -9.47 11.57 1.88
CA ALA A 92 -9.15 11.92 3.27
C ALA A 92 -9.31 10.76 4.29
N ASN A 93 -10.04 9.71 3.94
CA ASN A 93 -10.20 8.48 4.73
C ASN A 93 -9.08 7.45 4.48
N GLU A 94 -8.13 7.77 3.60
CA GLU A 94 -7.00 6.91 3.29
C GLU A 94 -5.67 7.51 3.75
N ASN A 95 -4.68 6.65 3.84
CA ASN A 95 -3.31 7.01 4.16
C ASN A 95 -2.35 6.31 3.19
N LEU A 96 -1.14 6.85 3.10
CA LEU A 96 -0.06 6.34 2.27
C LEU A 96 1.12 5.98 3.17
N ILE A 97 1.55 4.72 3.09
CA ILE A 97 2.79 4.27 3.72
C ILE A 97 3.79 3.80 2.67
N GLU A 98 5.06 4.03 2.94
CA GLU A 98 6.17 3.50 2.18
C GLU A 98 6.84 2.37 2.96
N ILE A 99 7.07 1.29 2.25
CA ILE A 99 7.70 0.07 2.74
C ILE A 99 9.06 -0.02 2.06
N GLY A 100 10.09 -0.30 2.86
CA GLY A 100 11.44 -0.51 2.36
C GLY A 100 11.52 -1.68 1.38
N GLU A 101 12.72 -1.98 0.90
CA GLU A 101 12.95 -3.10 -0.04
C GLU A 101 12.24 -4.36 0.45
N VAL A 102 11.28 -4.81 -0.35
CA VAL A 102 10.54 -6.07 -0.13
C VAL A 102 11.44 -7.18 -0.67
N VAL A 103 12.52 -7.46 0.05
CA VAL A 103 13.45 -8.52 -0.34
C VAL A 103 12.72 -9.85 -0.14
N ALA A 104 12.42 -10.55 -1.24
CA ALA A 104 11.91 -11.91 -1.18
C ALA A 104 12.92 -12.75 -0.39
N ALA A 105 12.48 -13.32 0.73
CA ALA A 105 13.22 -14.34 1.46
C ALA A 105 13.09 -15.69 0.73
#